data_AF-A0A5C7MUC1-F1
#
_entry.id   AF-A0A5C7MUC1-F1
#
_cell.length_a   1.000
_cell.length_b   1.000
_cell.length_c   1.000
_cell.angle_alpha   90.00
_cell.angle_beta   90.00
_cell.angle_gamma   90.00
#
_symmetry.space_group_name_H-M   'P 1'
#
loop_
_entity.id
_entity.type
_entity.pdbx_description
1 polymer ?
#
loop_
_entity_poly.entity_id
_entity_poly.type
_entity_poly.pdbx_seq_one_letter_code
_entity_poly.pdbx_strand_id
1 'polypeptide(L)'
;MAQIAEDLYLLLLDNSSAQPGLDQPRRHRVLSGAVLLDLALACRIRPAAPGDSAPDGHLVALSGDDTVDPVSAPALELLRQRPRRPAAVMSKLRKGTEDSLIDQLQRAGQLRRQPLGGNRFRPHYALPLTDRARVGQAR
;
A
#
# COMPACT_ATOMS: atom_id res chain seq x y z
N MET A 1 4.60 3.16 -10.00
CA MET A 1 3.66 3.84 -9.10
C MET A 1 2.71 2.78 -8.58
N ALA A 2 2.46 2.74 -7.27
CA ALA A 2 1.49 1.82 -6.66
C ALA A 2 0.07 2.39 -6.87
N GLN A 3 -0.49 2.21 -8.08
CA GLN A 3 -1.76 2.83 -8.43
C GLN A 3 -2.92 2.26 -7.61
N ILE A 4 -3.00 0.93 -7.48
CA ILE A 4 -4.08 0.25 -6.77
C ILE A 4 -4.07 0.63 -5.28
N ALA A 5 -2.91 0.60 -4.63
CA ALA A 5 -2.81 0.91 -3.21
C ALA A 5 -3.10 2.39 -2.89
N GLU A 6 -2.60 3.30 -3.72
CA GLU A 6 -2.90 4.74 -3.61
C GLU A 6 -4.39 5.02 -3.82
N ASP A 7 -4.97 4.53 -4.91
CA ASP A 7 -6.38 4.76 -5.24
C ASP A 7 -7.30 4.14 -4.18
N LEU A 8 -6.98 2.94 -3.69
CA LEU A 8 -7.71 2.33 -2.59
C LEU A 8 -7.66 3.21 -1.34
N TYR A 9 -6.48 3.74 -0.96
CA TYR A 9 -6.40 4.59 0.23
C TYR A 9 -7.24 5.86 0.07
N LEU A 10 -7.15 6.52 -1.08
CA LEU A 10 -7.94 7.72 -1.39
C LEU A 10 -9.45 7.42 -1.37
N LEU A 11 -9.87 6.26 -1.88
CA LEU A 11 -11.27 5.80 -1.82
C LEU A 11 -11.74 5.53 -0.38
N LEU A 12 -10.85 5.08 0.50
CA LEU A 12 -11.17 4.86 1.91
C LEU A 12 -11.30 6.16 2.71
N LEU A 13 -10.74 7.27 2.25
CA LEU A 13 -10.84 8.55 2.95
C LEU A 13 -12.25 9.15 2.82
N ASP A 14 -12.93 9.30 3.94
CA ASP A 14 -14.20 10.01 3.99
C ASP A 14 -13.98 11.52 3.79
N ASN A 15 -14.80 12.12 2.92
CA ASN A 15 -14.64 13.52 2.55
C ASN A 15 -14.97 14.48 3.69
N SER A 16 -15.92 14.12 4.55
CA SER A 16 -16.41 15.01 5.61
C SER A 16 -15.47 15.05 6.82
N SER A 17 -15.02 13.89 7.25
CA SER A 17 -14.13 13.71 8.40
C SER A 17 -12.65 13.77 8.03
N ALA A 18 -12.31 13.60 6.74
CA ALA A 18 -10.94 13.43 6.27
C ALA A 18 -10.19 12.31 7.00
N GLN A 19 -10.91 11.23 7.32
CA GLN A 19 -10.41 10.03 8.00
C GLN A 19 -10.68 8.77 7.18
N PRO A 20 -9.87 7.71 7.34
CA PRO A 20 -10.17 6.42 6.71
C PRO A 20 -11.45 5.79 7.28
N GLY A 21 -12.34 5.33 6.40
CA GLY A 21 -13.62 4.69 6.75
C GLY A 21 -13.52 3.22 7.21
N LEU A 22 -12.33 2.61 7.20
CA LEU A 22 -12.08 1.28 7.73
C LEU A 22 -11.32 1.34 9.05
N ASP A 23 -11.66 0.44 9.98
CA ASP A 23 -10.85 0.21 11.17
C ASP A 23 -9.41 -0.19 10.81
N GLN A 24 -8.47 0.15 11.69
CA GLN A 24 -7.04 0.02 11.43
C GLN A 24 -6.62 -1.42 11.03
N PRO A 25 -7.05 -2.50 11.73
CA PRO A 25 -6.75 -3.86 11.30
C PRO A 25 -7.20 -4.20 9.87
N ARG A 26 -8.45 -3.88 9.51
CA ARG A 26 -8.95 -4.13 8.15
C ARG A 26 -8.22 -3.28 7.12
N ARG A 27 -8.00 -2.01 7.42
CA ARG A 27 -7.27 -1.07 6.56
C ARG A 27 -5.86 -1.55 6.25
N HIS A 28 -5.08 -1.90 7.27
CA HIS A 28 -3.73 -2.43 7.08
C HIS A 28 -3.71 -3.69 6.20
N ARG A 29 -4.70 -4.58 6.37
CA ARG A 29 -4.83 -5.80 5.56
C ARG A 29 -5.08 -5.47 4.09
N VAL A 30 -6.06 -4.62 3.79
CA VAL A 30 -6.42 -4.31 2.39
C VAL A 30 -5.31 -3.52 1.68
N LEU A 31 -4.66 -2.56 2.36
CA LEU A 31 -3.54 -1.80 1.79
C LEU A 31 -2.33 -2.69 1.51
N SER A 32 -2.00 -3.62 2.42
CA SER A 32 -0.91 -4.57 2.19
C SER A 32 -1.21 -5.50 1.00
N GLY A 33 -2.48 -5.89 0.81
CA GLY A 33 -2.91 -6.67 -0.35
C GLY A 33 -2.80 -5.87 -1.65
N ALA A 34 -3.23 -4.61 -1.64
CA ALA A 34 -3.16 -3.72 -2.80
C ALA A 34 -1.71 -3.53 -3.28
N VAL A 35 -0.75 -3.38 -2.36
CA VAL A 35 0.69 -3.32 -2.72
C VAL A 35 1.17 -4.59 -3.44
N LEU A 36 0.71 -5.77 -3.02
CA LEU A 36 1.04 -7.01 -3.73
C LEU A 36 0.38 -7.06 -5.11
N LEU A 37 -0.82 -6.51 -5.26
CA LEU A 37 -1.49 -6.41 -6.55
C LEU A 37 -0.77 -5.42 -7.48
N ASP A 38 -0.29 -4.29 -6.97
CA ASP A 38 0.52 -3.34 -7.75
C ASP A 38 1.80 -4.01 -8.29
N LEU A 39 2.51 -4.75 -7.44
CA LEU A 39 3.68 -5.52 -7.85
C LEU A 39 3.33 -6.61 -8.88
N ALA A 40 2.21 -7.30 -8.72
CA ALA A 40 1.77 -8.33 -9.66
C ALA A 40 1.39 -7.71 -11.02
N LEU A 41 0.65 -6.59 -11.01
CA LEU A 41 0.27 -5.84 -12.21
C LEU A 41 1.52 -5.34 -12.97
N ALA A 42 2.53 -4.89 -12.23
CA ALA A 42 3.83 -4.49 -12.77
C ALA A 42 4.74 -5.68 -13.14
N CYS A 43 4.22 -6.92 -13.12
CA CYS A 43 4.97 -8.15 -13.43
C CYS A 43 6.26 -8.32 -12.60
N ARG A 44 6.25 -7.84 -11.36
CA ARG A 44 7.39 -7.92 -10.42
C ARG A 44 7.33 -9.16 -9.53
N ILE A 45 6.14 -9.70 -9.34
CA ILE A 45 5.91 -10.90 -8.53
C ILE A 45 4.85 -11.76 -9.20
N ARG A 46 4.85 -13.05 -8.88
CA ARG A 46 3.76 -13.98 -9.22
C ARG A 46 3.65 -15.09 -8.19
N PRO A 47 2.54 -15.84 -8.14
CA PRO A 47 2.51 -17.14 -7.49
C PRO A 47 3.54 -18.09 -8.11
N ALA A 48 4.14 -18.95 -7.29
CA ALA A 48 4.99 -20.05 -7.71
C ALA A 48 4.21 -20.94 -8.69
N ALA A 49 4.90 -21.42 -9.71
CA ALA A 49 4.37 -22.26 -10.78
C ALA A 49 5.18 -23.57 -10.84
N PRO A 50 4.61 -24.64 -11.45
CA PRO A 50 5.35 -25.88 -11.65
C PRO A 50 6.70 -25.64 -12.33
N GLY A 51 7.77 -26.17 -11.74
CA GLY A 51 9.15 -25.96 -12.20
C GLY A 51 9.93 -24.91 -11.39
N ASP A 52 9.27 -24.11 -10.56
CA ASP A 52 9.98 -23.28 -9.60
C ASP A 52 10.58 -24.08 -8.45
N SER A 53 11.68 -23.58 -7.89
CA SER A 53 12.21 -24.09 -6.61
C SER A 53 11.39 -23.65 -5.40
N ALA A 54 10.45 -22.72 -5.57
CA ALA A 54 9.60 -22.22 -4.51
C ALA A 54 8.38 -23.14 -4.27
N PRO A 55 7.92 -23.33 -3.02
CA PRO A 55 6.76 -24.17 -2.77
C PRO A 55 5.45 -23.55 -3.29
N ASP A 56 4.49 -24.40 -3.64
CA ASP A 56 3.15 -23.97 -4.08
C ASP A 56 2.51 -22.94 -3.15
N GLY A 57 1.81 -21.97 -3.75
CA GLY A 57 1.14 -20.88 -3.03
C GLY A 57 2.08 -19.83 -2.43
N HIS A 58 3.39 -19.90 -2.69
CA HIS A 58 4.31 -18.81 -2.37
C HIS A 58 4.34 -17.79 -3.51
N LEU A 59 4.61 -16.54 -3.18
CA LEU A 59 4.96 -15.52 -4.14
C LEU A 59 6.48 -15.59 -4.38
N VAL A 60 6.87 -15.44 -5.64
CA VAL A 60 8.26 -15.31 -6.07
C VAL A 60 8.48 -13.91 -6.63
N ALA A 61 9.65 -13.33 -6.36
CA ALA A 61 10.09 -12.11 -7.01
C ALA A 61 10.64 -12.43 -8.40
N LEU A 62 10.28 -11.60 -9.38
CA LEU A 62 10.74 -11.71 -10.76
C LEU A 62 11.87 -10.71 -11.02
N SER A 63 12.80 -11.09 -11.88
CA SER A 63 13.84 -10.18 -12.39
C SER A 63 13.20 -9.13 -13.30
N GLY A 64 13.69 -7.89 -13.20
CA GLY A 64 13.31 -6.78 -14.07
C GLY A 64 13.86 -5.46 -13.54
N ASP A 65 13.46 -4.34 -14.15
CA ASP A 65 13.91 -2.98 -13.79
C ASP A 65 13.87 -2.72 -12.28
N ASP A 66 14.94 -2.15 -11.71
CA ASP A 66 15.02 -1.83 -10.29
C ASP A 66 14.16 -0.63 -9.88
N THR A 67 13.56 0.10 -10.83
CA THR A 67 12.62 1.17 -10.51
C THR A 67 11.32 0.60 -9.94
N VAL A 68 11.21 0.61 -8.62
CA VAL A 68 10.00 0.24 -7.87
C VAL A 68 9.62 1.43 -7.01
N ASP A 69 8.32 1.73 -6.93
CA ASP A 69 7.87 2.85 -6.11
C ASP A 69 8.16 2.59 -4.62
N PRO A 70 8.34 3.66 -3.81
CA PRO A 70 8.73 3.51 -2.41
C PRO A 70 7.75 2.70 -1.55
N VAL A 71 6.46 2.65 -1.92
CA VAL A 71 5.43 1.92 -1.17
C VAL A 71 5.54 0.42 -1.43
N SER A 72 5.82 0.04 -2.68
CA SER A 72 5.96 -1.35 -3.11
C SER A 72 7.33 -1.96 -2.83
N ALA A 73 8.38 -1.13 -2.74
CA ALA A 73 9.76 -1.58 -2.55
C ALA A 73 9.97 -2.53 -1.35
N PRO A 74 9.43 -2.26 -0.14
CA PRO A 74 9.60 -3.16 1.00
C PRO A 74 9.01 -4.57 0.77
N ALA A 75 7.89 -4.66 0.04
CA ALA A 75 7.25 -5.92 -0.27
C ALA A 75 8.09 -6.75 -1.25
N LEU A 76 8.63 -6.11 -2.28
CA LEU A 76 9.51 -6.76 -3.25
C LEU A 76 10.82 -7.23 -2.58
N GLU A 77 11.41 -6.41 -1.72
CA GLU A 77 12.64 -6.74 -1.00
C GLU A 77 12.47 -7.99 -0.11
N LEU A 78 11.34 -8.10 0.59
CA LEU A 78 11.01 -9.30 1.37
C LEU A 78 10.93 -10.58 0.55
N LEU A 79 10.53 -10.47 -0.73
CA LEU A 79 10.36 -11.57 -1.67
C LEU A 79 11.65 -11.88 -2.44
N ARG A 80 12.51 -10.88 -2.67
CA ARG A 80 13.88 -11.06 -3.20
C ARG A 80 14.74 -11.89 -2.24
N GLN A 81 14.57 -11.69 -0.94
CA GLN A 81 15.30 -12.48 0.06
C GLN A 81 14.92 -13.96 0.06
N ARG A 82 13.62 -14.27 -0.07
CA ARG A 82 13.10 -15.63 -0.25
C ARG A 82 11.63 -15.62 -0.64
N PRO A 83 11.13 -16.65 -1.36
CA PRO A 83 9.71 -16.85 -1.59
C PRO A 83 8.90 -16.92 -0.29
N ARG A 84 7.70 -16.35 -0.27
CA ARG A 84 6.81 -16.29 0.92
C ARG A 84 5.36 -16.39 0.51
N ARG A 85 4.52 -17.02 1.36
CA ARG A 85 3.06 -16.94 1.20
C ARG A 85 2.56 -15.49 1.25
N PRO A 86 1.54 -15.10 0.46
CA PRO A 86 1.00 -13.73 0.46
C PRO A 86 0.69 -13.19 1.86
N ALA A 87 -0.01 -13.99 2.68
CA ALA A 87 -0.39 -13.61 4.04
C ALA A 87 0.82 -13.29 4.94
N ALA A 88 1.94 -13.98 4.74
CA ALA A 88 3.16 -13.74 5.50
C ALA A 88 3.83 -12.42 5.10
N VAL A 89 3.76 -12.05 3.82
CA VAL A 89 4.25 -10.74 3.34
C VAL A 89 3.35 -9.64 3.90
N MET A 90 2.03 -9.78 3.76
CA MET A 90 1.06 -8.79 4.27
C MET A 90 1.22 -8.55 5.79
N SER A 91 1.44 -9.61 6.56
CA SER A 91 1.68 -9.50 8.02
C SER A 91 2.91 -8.65 8.36
N LYS A 92 3.98 -8.74 7.55
CA LYS A 92 5.19 -7.94 7.71
C LYS A 92 5.01 -6.47 7.29
N LEU A 93 4.17 -6.21 6.29
CA LEU A 93 3.90 -4.88 5.77
C LEU A 93 2.97 -4.03 6.66
N ARG A 94 2.12 -4.69 7.45
CA ARG A 94 1.04 -4.09 8.27
C ARG A 94 1.37 -2.75 8.94
N LYS A 95 2.59 -2.56 9.46
CA LYS A 95 2.92 -1.39 10.28
C LYS A 95 3.39 -0.17 9.47
N GLY A 96 3.87 -0.34 8.23
CA GLY A 96 4.54 0.73 7.48
C GLY A 96 3.83 1.15 6.19
N THR A 97 2.96 0.29 5.64
CA THR A 97 2.33 0.56 4.34
C THR A 97 1.47 1.81 4.35
N GLU A 98 0.64 2.00 5.38
CA GLU A 98 -0.25 3.16 5.46
C GLU A 98 0.55 4.47 5.53
N ASP A 99 1.55 4.56 6.41
CA ASP A 99 2.38 5.76 6.54
C ASP A 99 3.13 6.06 5.23
N SER A 100 3.68 5.02 4.59
CA SER A 100 4.37 5.17 3.30
C SER A 100 3.44 5.66 2.19
N LEU A 101 2.19 5.18 2.17
CA LEU A 101 1.17 5.64 1.24
C LEU A 101 0.80 7.10 1.49
N ILE A 102 0.60 7.51 2.74
CA ILE A 102 0.31 8.89 3.09
C ILE A 102 1.46 9.80 2.66
N ASP A 103 2.71 9.41 2.94
CA ASP A 103 3.89 10.17 2.53
C ASP A 103 3.98 10.30 1.00
N GLN A 104 3.71 9.22 0.28
CA GLN A 104 3.72 9.21 -1.17
C GLN A 104 2.60 10.08 -1.77
N LEU A 105 1.38 9.95 -1.28
CA LEU A 105 0.23 10.74 -1.72
C LEU A 105 0.38 12.22 -1.39
N GLN A 106 1.03 12.55 -0.26
CA GLN A 106 1.37 13.93 0.08
C GLN A 106 2.42 14.49 -0.88
N ARG A 107 3.48 13.72 -1.20
CA ARG A 107 4.47 14.11 -2.20
C ARG A 107 3.87 14.30 -3.59
N ALA A 108 2.87 13.48 -3.94
CA ALA A 108 2.12 13.57 -5.19
C ALA A 108 1.03 14.67 -5.19
N GLY A 109 0.88 15.43 -4.10
CA GLY A 109 -0.10 16.52 -3.99
C GLY A 109 -1.56 16.06 -3.93
N GLN A 110 -1.82 14.77 -3.67
CA GLN A 110 -3.17 14.20 -3.65
C GLN A 110 -3.90 14.47 -2.33
N LEU A 111 -3.14 14.57 -1.23
CA LEU A 111 -3.66 14.90 0.11
C LEU A 111 -2.65 15.73 0.89
N ARG A 112 -3.07 16.23 2.05
CA ARG A 112 -2.18 16.89 3.02
C ARG A 112 -2.46 16.39 4.44
N ARG A 113 -1.43 16.33 5.30
CA ARG A 113 -1.63 16.18 6.74
C ARG A 113 -2.02 17.51 7.37
N GLN A 114 -3.20 17.56 7.99
CA GLN A 114 -3.65 18.70 8.78
C GLN A 114 -3.72 18.29 10.25
N PRO A 115 -2.97 18.91 11.17
CA PRO A 115 -3.04 18.60 12.58
C PRO A 115 -4.45 18.83 13.12
N LEU A 116 -5.00 17.82 13.78
CA LEU A 116 -6.15 17.96 14.67
C LEU A 116 -5.55 18.11 16.06
N GLY A 117 -5.95 19.14 16.81
CA GLY A 117 -5.44 19.38 18.16
C GLY A 117 -5.44 18.08 18.98
N GLY A 118 -4.29 17.72 19.57
CA GLY A 118 -4.10 16.44 20.23
C GLY A 118 -2.86 16.42 21.11
N ASN A 119 -2.76 15.42 22.00
CA ASN A 119 -1.62 15.29 22.89
C ASN A 119 -0.35 14.90 22.09
N ARG A 120 0.82 15.44 22.46
CA ARG A 120 2.09 15.30 21.69
C ARG A 120 2.51 13.85 21.40
N PHE A 121 1.99 12.89 22.15
CA PHE A 121 2.31 11.47 22.05
C PHE A 121 1.46 10.69 21.03
N ARG A 122 0.33 11.25 20.59
CA ARG A 122 -0.51 10.68 19.51
C ARG A 122 -1.05 11.82 18.67
N PRO A 123 -0.22 12.40 17.79
CA PRO A 123 -0.70 13.44 16.90
C PRO A 123 -1.78 12.85 16.01
N HIS A 124 -2.99 13.40 16.14
CA HIS A 124 -4.09 13.08 15.26
C HIS A 124 -4.03 14.04 14.08
N TYR A 125 -4.10 13.51 12.86
CA TYR A 125 -4.14 14.30 11.65
C TYR A 125 -5.43 14.01 10.91
N ALA A 126 -6.02 15.04 10.31
CA ALA A 126 -6.94 14.90 9.20
C ALA A 126 -6.12 14.79 7.90
N LEU A 127 -6.67 14.04 6.94
CA LEU A 127 -6.06 13.80 5.62
C LEU A 127 -6.98 14.34 4.50
N PRO A 128 -7.29 15.66 4.46
CA PRO A 128 -8.14 16.19 3.41
C PRO A 128 -7.49 16.00 2.03
N LEU A 129 -8.30 15.54 1.09
CA LEU A 129 -7.91 15.44 -0.32
C LEU A 129 -7.66 16.84 -0.88
N THR A 130 -6.54 16.99 -1.57
CA THR A 130 -6.15 18.23 -2.26
C THR A 130 -6.50 18.16 -3.76
N ASP A 131 -6.45 16.96 -4.33
CA ASP A 131 -6.93 16.65 -5.67
C ASP A 131 -7.98 15.53 -5.59
N ARG A 132 -9.03 15.65 -6.40
CA ARG A 132 -10.15 14.71 -6.46
C ARG A 132 -10.29 14.02 -7.81
N ALA A 133 -9.46 14.35 -8.80
CA ALA A 133 -9.59 13.82 -10.15
C ALA A 133 -9.54 12.28 -10.17
N ARG A 134 -8.64 11.66 -9.38
CA ARG A 134 -8.51 10.20 -9.27
C ARG A 134 -9.73 9.53 -8.63
N VAL A 135 -10.22 10.08 -7.52
CA VAL A 135 -11.29 9.47 -6.73
C VAL A 135 -12.67 9.73 -7.34
N GLY A 136 -12.87 10.89 -7.95
CA GLY A 136 -14.16 11.28 -8.54
C GLY A 136 -14.59 10.43 -9.72
N GLN A 137 -13.69 9.66 -10.33
CA GLN A 137 -14.06 8.70 -11.39
C GLN A 137 -14.63 7.38 -10.84
N ALA A 138 -14.38 7.09 -9.56
CA ALA A 138 -14.76 5.83 -8.92
C ALA A 138 -15.90 5.98 -7.89
N ARG A 139 -16.41 7.20 -7.66
CA ARG A 139 -17.53 7.53 -6.75
C ARG A 139 -18.65 8.21 -7.54
#